data_AF-A0A1G0LQ03-F1
#
_entry.id   AF-A0A1G0LQ03-F1
#
_cell.length_a   1.000
_cell.length_b   1.000
_cell.length_c   1.000
_cell.angle_alpha   90.00
_cell.angle_beta   90.00
_cell.angle_gamma   90.00
#
_symmetry.space_group_name_H-M   'P 1'
#
loop_
_entity.id
_entity.type
_entity.pdbx_description
1 polymer ?
#
loop_
_entity_poly.entity_id
_entity_poly.type
_entity_poly.pdbx_seq_one_letter_code
_entity_poly.pdbx_strand_id
1 'polypeptide(L)'
;MTAIHRFAIGVAALIALSGCRELEPTTVHLQGRVRSLGLQTPIPAAQVTVQWPRGLAGGVSTHRTNSEGQYVVERTVRQREVSCAGLAISVEAAGYATAYARYTEADCGGDALTFDFTLYPIPR
;
A
#
# COMPACT_ATOMS: atom_id res chain seq x y z
N MET A 1 -44.23 -59.53 -23.17
CA MET A 1 -42.77 -59.56 -22.93
C MET A 1 -42.20 -58.27 -23.53
N THR A 2 -42.20 -57.12 -22.82
CA THR A 2 -41.11 -56.55 -21.97
C THR A 2 -39.77 -56.44 -22.73
N ALA A 3 -39.12 -55.29 -22.92
CA ALA A 3 -38.74 -54.25 -21.94
C ALA A 3 -38.61 -52.87 -22.63
N ILE A 4 -39.27 -51.80 -22.15
CA ILE A 4 -38.90 -50.88 -21.06
C ILE A 4 -37.60 -50.09 -21.31
N HIS A 5 -37.79 -48.79 -21.51
CA HIS A 5 -36.83 -47.71 -21.64
C HIS A 5 -35.66 -47.78 -20.65
N ARG A 6 -34.44 -47.58 -21.14
CA ARG A 6 -33.30 -47.14 -20.34
C ARG A 6 -32.86 -45.76 -20.78
N PHE A 7 -33.57 -44.79 -20.21
CA PHE A 7 -33.09 -43.44 -19.95
C PHE A 7 -31.68 -43.52 -19.33
N ALA A 8 -30.67 -43.01 -20.02
CA ALA A 8 -29.33 -42.77 -19.46
C ALA A 8 -28.84 -41.40 -19.91
N ILE A 9 -29.66 -40.38 -19.61
CA ILE A 9 -29.18 -39.01 -19.40
C ILE A 9 -28.59 -39.01 -17.99
N GLY A 10 -27.26 -38.90 -17.86
CA GLY A 10 -26.61 -39.12 -16.56
C GLY A 10 -25.21 -38.53 -16.45
N VAL A 11 -25.15 -37.21 -16.29
CA VAL A 11 -24.16 -36.50 -15.46
C VAL A 11 -22.67 -36.73 -15.79
N ALA A 12 -22.17 -36.04 -16.82
CA ALA A 12 -20.72 -35.83 -16.97
C ALA A 12 -20.36 -34.38 -17.36
N ALA A 13 -21.23 -33.42 -17.04
CA ALA A 13 -21.05 -31.99 -17.36
C ALA A 13 -20.76 -31.10 -16.14
N LEU A 14 -20.39 -31.67 -14.99
CA LEU A 14 -20.20 -30.93 -13.73
C LEU A 14 -18.84 -31.18 -13.07
N ILE A 15 -17.81 -31.47 -13.87
CA ILE A 15 -16.43 -31.41 -13.35
C ILE A 15 -16.02 -29.94 -13.31
N ALA A 16 -16.33 -29.34 -12.16
CA ALA A 16 -15.48 -28.39 -11.47
C ALA A 16 -14.94 -27.24 -12.33
N LEU A 17 -15.79 -26.25 -12.59
CA LEU A 17 -15.38 -24.86 -12.42
C LEU A 17 -15.06 -24.64 -10.93
N SER A 18 -13.99 -25.26 -10.42
CA SER A 18 -13.30 -24.77 -9.24
C SER A 18 -12.68 -23.45 -9.64
N GLY A 19 -13.53 -22.42 -9.65
CA GLY A 19 -13.17 -21.07 -10.03
C GLY A 19 -11.99 -20.64 -9.17
N CYS A 20 -10.90 -20.27 -9.83
CA CYS A 20 -9.94 -19.35 -9.24
C CYS A 20 -10.75 -18.11 -8.84
N ARG A 21 -11.15 -18.02 -7.57
CA ARG A 21 -11.62 -16.76 -6.99
C ARG A 21 -10.41 -15.83 -7.02
N GLU A 22 -10.30 -15.07 -8.09
CA GLU A 22 -9.32 -14.00 -8.22
C GLU A 22 -9.55 -13.03 -7.06
N LEU A 23 -8.50 -12.76 -6.28
CA LEU A 23 -8.60 -11.83 -5.16
C LEU A 23 -8.90 -10.44 -5.72
N GLU A 24 -9.95 -9.81 -5.19
CA GLU A 24 -10.32 -8.46 -5.61
C GLU A 24 -9.16 -7.49 -5.34
N PRO A 25 -8.82 -6.64 -6.32
CA PRO A 25 -7.77 -5.64 -6.13
C PRO A 25 -8.19 -4.65 -5.05
N THR A 26 -7.34 -4.47 -4.05
CA THR A 26 -7.50 -3.48 -2.99
C THR A 26 -6.45 -2.40 -3.18
N THR A 27 -6.82 -1.13 -3.09
CA THR A 27 -5.87 0.00 -3.15
C THR A 27 -5.54 0.44 -1.74
N VAL A 28 -4.24 0.44 -1.42
CA VAL A 28 -3.71 1.01 -0.18
C VAL A 28 -3.37 2.46 -0.45
N HIS A 29 -3.98 3.36 0.32
CA HIS A 29 -3.67 4.78 0.29
C HIS A 29 -2.72 5.13 1.43
N LEU A 30 -1.60 5.75 1.10
CA LEU A 30 -0.62 6.25 2.05
C LEU A 30 -0.54 7.76 1.89
N GLN A 31 -0.79 8.49 2.97
CA GLN A 31 -0.79 9.95 2.95
C GLN A 31 0.00 10.51 4.14
N GLY A 32 0.35 11.78 4.08
CA GLY A 32 1.03 12.43 5.18
C GLY A 32 1.48 13.85 4.86
N ARG A 33 2.19 14.43 5.83
CA ARG A 33 2.76 15.77 5.76
C ARG A 33 4.23 15.76 6.18
N VAL A 34 5.02 16.62 5.54
CA VAL A 34 6.42 16.87 5.88
C VAL A 34 6.57 18.30 6.36
N ARG A 35 7.12 18.47 7.57
CA ARG A 35 7.28 19.78 8.23
C ARG A 35 8.67 19.95 8.83
N SER A 36 9.07 21.19 9.08
CA SER A 36 10.29 21.50 9.81
C SER A 36 10.11 21.32 11.32
N LEU A 37 11.15 20.82 11.99
CA LEU A 37 11.18 20.82 13.45
C LEU A 37 11.21 22.27 13.99
N GLY A 38 10.45 22.53 15.05
CA GLY A 38 10.38 23.83 15.71
C GLY A 38 9.22 24.66 15.18
N LEU A 39 9.40 25.30 14.02
CA LEU A 39 8.39 26.20 13.44
C LEU A 39 7.20 25.47 12.79
N GLN A 40 7.28 24.13 12.64
CA GLN A 40 6.21 23.32 12.03
C GLN A 40 5.83 23.80 10.61
N THR A 41 6.76 24.46 9.92
CA THR A 41 6.55 25.00 8.58
C THR A 41 6.47 23.85 7.58
N PRO A 42 5.50 23.83 6.67
CA PRO A 42 5.46 22.84 5.60
C PRO A 42 6.74 22.86 4.75
N ILE A 43 7.24 21.68 4.39
CA ILE A 43 8.41 21.55 3.52
C ILE A 43 7.92 21.12 2.13
N PRO A 44 7.86 22.03 1.14
CA PRO A 44 7.47 21.70 -0.22
C PRO A 44 8.59 20.98 -0.96
N ALA A 45 8.23 20.22 -1.99
CA ALA A 45 9.15 19.48 -2.84
C ALA A 45 10.12 18.52 -2.10
N ALA A 46 9.83 18.15 -0.87
CA ALA A 46 10.53 17.08 -0.17
C ALA A 46 10.30 15.77 -0.92
N GLN A 47 11.37 15.02 -1.18
CA GLN A 47 11.29 13.73 -1.81
C GLN A 47 10.92 12.67 -0.77
N VAL A 48 9.77 12.04 -0.97
CA VAL A 48 9.28 10.92 -0.16
C VAL A 48 9.47 9.64 -0.96
N THR A 49 10.29 8.74 -0.44
CA THR A 49 10.53 7.42 -1.03
C THR A 49 9.87 6.36 -0.16
N VAL A 50 8.93 5.62 -0.73
CA VAL A 50 8.22 4.51 -0.08
C VAL A 50 8.75 3.20 -0.63
N GLN A 51 9.30 2.36 0.23
CA GLN A 51 9.71 1.00 -0.06
C GLN A 51 8.60 0.06 0.39
N TRP A 52 7.91 -0.52 -0.58
CA TRP A 52 6.80 -1.42 -0.33
C TRP A 52 7.31 -2.83 -0.01
N PRO A 53 6.83 -3.46 1.06
CA PRO A 53 7.16 -4.84 1.36
C PRO A 53 6.52 -5.76 0.31
N ARG A 54 6.99 -7.02 0.23
CA ARG A 54 6.46 -8.00 -0.74
C ARG A 54 4.95 -8.22 -0.61
N GLY A 55 4.42 -8.16 0.61
CA GLY A 55 2.96 -8.21 0.86
C GLY A 55 2.21 -7.09 0.13
N LEU A 56 2.80 -5.89 0.03
CA LEU A 56 2.21 -4.75 -0.66
C LEU A 56 2.68 -4.64 -2.12
N ALA A 57 2.75 -5.78 -2.82
CA ALA A 57 3.22 -5.89 -4.20
C ALA A 57 4.68 -5.44 -4.44
N GLY A 58 5.47 -5.22 -3.38
CA GLY A 58 6.89 -4.89 -3.45
C GLY A 58 7.23 -3.58 -4.19
N GLY A 59 8.53 -3.29 -4.31
CA GLY A 59 9.03 -2.19 -5.13
C GLY A 59 9.16 -0.85 -4.41
N VAL A 60 9.40 0.21 -5.18
CA VAL A 60 9.68 1.56 -4.68
C VAL A 60 8.77 2.57 -5.37
N SER A 61 8.19 3.47 -4.61
CA SER A 61 7.50 4.66 -5.11
C SER A 61 8.24 5.91 -4.64
N THR A 62 8.38 6.91 -5.51
CA THR A 62 8.96 8.21 -5.15
C THR A 62 7.99 9.32 -5.49
N HIS A 63 7.70 10.18 -4.52
CA HIS A 63 6.80 11.33 -4.66
C HIS A 63 7.45 12.59 -4.11
N ARG A 64 6.94 13.74 -4.52
CA ARG A 64 7.31 15.03 -3.94
C ARG A 64 6.12 15.63 -3.20
N THR A 65 6.39 16.28 -2.08
CA THR A 65 5.37 17.04 -1.37
C THR A 65 4.90 18.25 -2.17
N ASN A 66 3.62 18.60 -2.03
CA ASN A 66 3.04 19.82 -2.61
C ASN A 66 3.45 21.08 -1.82
N SER A 67 2.88 22.25 -2.17
CA SER A 67 3.15 23.53 -1.50
C SER A 67 2.86 23.51 0.01
N GLU A 68 1.90 22.67 0.43
CA GLU A 68 1.48 22.49 1.82
C GLU A 68 2.25 21.37 2.53
N GLY A 69 3.34 20.87 1.93
CA GLY A 69 4.14 19.79 2.48
C GLY A 69 3.42 18.43 2.50
N GLN A 70 2.29 18.30 1.80
CA GLN A 70 1.48 17.08 1.79
C GLN A 70 1.92 16.13 0.68
N TYR A 71 1.75 14.83 0.91
CA TYR A 71 1.96 13.81 -0.10
C TYR A 71 0.92 12.70 0.01
N VAL A 72 0.66 12.06 -1.13
CA VAL A 72 -0.18 10.87 -1.24
C VAL A 72 0.51 9.89 -2.20
N VAL A 73 0.58 8.63 -1.80
CA VAL A 73 1.12 7.51 -2.58
C VAL A 73 0.11 6.38 -2.52
N GLU A 74 -0.15 5.75 -3.66
CA GLU A 74 -1.11 4.66 -3.76
C GLU A 74 -0.44 3.40 -4.27
N ARG A 75 -0.92 2.25 -3.80
CA ARG A 75 -0.48 0.94 -4.25
C ARG A 75 -1.65 -0.01 -4.32
N THR A 76 -1.95 -0.50 -5.51
CA THR A 76 -2.94 -1.56 -5.70
C THR A 76 -2.31 -2.93 -5.47
N VAL A 77 -2.94 -3.74 -4.62
CA VAL A 77 -2.49 -5.05 -4.19
C VAL A 77 -3.63 -6.06 -4.37
N ARG A 78 -3.29 -7.34 -4.52
CA ARG A 78 -4.28 -8.43 -4.62
C ARG A 78 -4.07 -9.41 -3.47
N GLN A 79 -4.56 -9.04 -2.29
CA GLN A 79 -4.43 -9.82 -1.07
C GLN A 79 -5.66 -9.65 -0.19
N ARG A 80 -5.92 -10.63 0.68
CA ARG A 80 -7.10 -10.61 1.56
C ARG A 80 -6.99 -9.60 2.69
N GLU A 81 -5.79 -9.38 3.20
CA GLU A 81 -5.52 -8.50 4.34
C GLU A 81 -4.33 -7.60 4.01
N VAL A 82 -4.44 -6.31 4.33
CA VAL A 82 -3.36 -5.34 4.15
C VAL A 82 -2.46 -5.37 5.38
N SER A 83 -1.17 -5.59 5.15
CA SER A 83 -0.12 -5.63 6.17
C SER A 83 0.89 -4.50 5.94
N CYS A 84 1.22 -3.77 7.00
CA CYS A 84 2.22 -2.71 6.96
C CYS A 84 3.61 -3.22 7.33
N ALA A 85 3.75 -4.50 7.70
CA ALA A 85 5.01 -5.04 8.14
C ALA A 85 6.11 -4.87 7.09
N GLY A 86 7.14 -4.12 7.49
CA GLY A 86 8.31 -3.89 6.66
C GLY A 86 8.13 -2.78 5.63
N LEU A 87 7.03 -2.03 5.65
CA LEU A 87 6.92 -0.75 4.95
C LEU A 87 7.98 0.21 5.48
N ALA A 88 8.76 0.80 4.59
CA ALA A 88 9.76 1.77 4.95
C ALA A 88 9.59 3.05 4.14
N ILE A 89 9.78 4.19 4.78
CA ILE A 89 9.67 5.50 4.16
C ILE A 89 10.90 6.31 4.51
N SER A 90 11.56 6.88 3.49
CA SER A 90 12.57 7.92 3.68
C SER A 90 12.09 9.25 3.11
N VAL A 91 12.46 10.33 3.79
CA VAL A 91 12.12 11.69 3.38
C VAL A 91 13.38 12.55 3.35
N GLU A 92 13.60 13.20 2.21
CA GLU A 92 14.77 14.01 1.92
C GLU A 92 14.34 15.39 1.43
N ALA A 93 14.99 16.45 1.93
CA ALA A 93 14.77 17.81 1.47
C ALA A 93 16.05 18.63 1.60
N ALA A 94 16.27 19.56 0.65
CA ALA A 94 17.46 20.39 0.65
C ALA A 94 17.53 21.27 1.92
N GLY A 95 18.66 21.21 2.63
CA GLY A 95 18.86 21.96 3.87
C GLY A 95 18.28 21.27 5.13
N TYR A 96 17.81 20.03 5.02
CA TYR A 96 17.29 19.25 6.14
C TYR A 96 17.96 17.89 6.23
N ALA A 97 18.04 17.34 7.43
CA ALA A 97 18.47 15.97 7.66
C ALA A 97 17.39 15.00 7.16
N THR A 98 17.84 13.92 6.51
CA THR A 98 16.98 12.83 6.06
C THR A 98 16.28 12.17 7.24
N ALA A 99 14.98 11.92 7.10
CA ALA A 99 14.22 11.09 8.04
C ALA A 99 13.99 9.70 7.44
N TYR A 100 13.99 8.68 8.29
CA TYR A 100 13.68 7.30 7.93
C TYR A 100 12.78 6.70 8.99
N ALA A 101 11.71 6.04 8.55
CA ALA A 101 10.82 5.27 9.41
C ALA A 101 10.54 3.92 8.77
N ARG A 102 10.43 2.89 9.62
CA ARG A 102 10.01 1.55 9.23
C ARG A 102 8.86 1.10 10.11
N TYR A 103 7.80 0.63 9.49
CA TYR A 103 6.54 0.31 10.13
C TYR A 103 6.36 -1.20 10.28
N THR A 104 5.56 -1.54 11.29
CA THR A 104 5.17 -2.87 11.72
C THR A 104 3.66 -3.04 11.55
N GLU A 105 3.14 -4.24 11.84
CA GLU A 105 1.69 -4.48 11.72
C GLU A 105 0.85 -3.61 12.67
N ALA A 106 1.41 -3.25 13.84
CA ALA A 106 0.70 -2.42 14.80
C ALA A 106 0.42 -1.00 14.28
N ASP A 107 1.15 -0.58 13.25
CA ASP A 107 1.01 0.74 12.62
C ASP A 107 -0.06 0.74 11.52
N CYS A 108 -0.64 -0.42 11.20
CA CYS A 108 -1.68 -0.59 10.19
C CYS A 108 -3.06 -0.50 10.86
N GLY A 109 -3.83 0.55 10.54
CA GLY A 109 -5.19 0.74 11.05
C GLY A 109 -6.12 1.38 10.03
N GLY A 110 -6.99 0.57 9.41
CA GLY A 110 -8.02 1.02 8.45
C GLY A 110 -7.55 1.10 6.99
N ASP A 111 -8.39 1.69 6.14
CA ASP A 111 -8.21 1.73 4.68
C ASP A 111 -7.15 2.75 4.20
N ALA A 112 -6.76 3.69 5.06
CA ALA A 112 -5.81 4.76 4.75
C ALA A 112 -4.72 4.87 5.82
N LEU A 113 -3.47 4.77 5.39
CA LEU A 113 -2.29 4.89 6.24
C LEU A 113 -1.83 6.34 6.26
N THR A 114 -1.72 6.94 7.45
CA THR A 114 -1.26 8.32 7.60
C THR A 114 0.08 8.38 8.35
N PHE A 115 1.11 8.90 7.71
CA PHE A 115 2.46 8.99 8.26
C PHE A 115 3.02 10.41 8.11
N ASP A 116 3.20 11.12 9.21
CA ASP A 116 3.77 12.47 9.19
C ASP A 116 5.27 12.44 9.51
N PHE A 117 6.02 13.33 8.85
CA PHE A 117 7.46 13.47 9.04
C PHE A 117 7.82 14.87 9.49
N THR A 118 8.71 14.95 10.46
CA THR A 118 9.33 16.21 10.89
C THR A 118 10.82 16.15 10.62
N LEU A 119 11.34 17.10 9.86
CA LEU A 119 12.75 17.15 9.47
C LEU A 119 13.52 18.19 10.27
N TYR A 120 14.76 17.84 10.62
CA TYR A 120 15.68 18.71 11.33
C TYR A 120 16.46 19.59 10.33
N PRO A 121 16.44 20.93 10.46
CA PRO A 121 17.28 21.79 9.62
C PRO A 121 18.77 21.50 9.85
N ILE A 122 19.57 21.46 8.78
CA ILE A 122 21.03 21.36 8.86
C ILE A 122 21.59 22.79 8.94
N PRO A 123 22.28 23.16 10.04
CA PRO A 123 22.96 24.45 10.14
C PRO A 123 23.96 24.59 8.98
N ARG A 124 23.97 25.77 8.33
CA ARG A 124 24.97 26.12 7.32
C ARG A 124 26.08 26.96 7.94
#